data_AF-A0A955I4E7-F1
#
_entry.id   AF-A0A955I4E7-F1
#
_cell.length_a   1.000
_cell.length_b   1.000
_cell.length_c   1.000
_cell.angle_alpha   90.00
_cell.angle_beta   90.00
_cell.angle_gamma   90.00
#
_symmetry.space_group_name_H-M   'P 1'
#
loop_
_entity.id
_entity.type
_entity.pdbx_description
1 polymer ?
#
loop_
_entity_poly.entity_id
_entity_poly.type
_entity_poly.pdbx_seq_one_letter_code
_entity_poly.pdbx_strand_id
1 'polypeptide(L)' 'MIARSIHGAKKYILQNFRTGKLLDPDFDGKSFSHDELIQLRDAANPFVQSCSIRL' A
#
# COMPACT_ATOMS: atom_id res chain seq x y z
N MET A 1 9.58 6.46 7.87
CA MET A 1 8.25 5.88 7.55
C MET A 1 7.82 6.43 6.20
N ILE A 2 7.55 5.59 5.19
CA ILE A 2 7.21 6.00 3.82
C ILE A 2 6.01 6.97 3.78
N ALA A 3 5.07 6.84 4.72
CA ALA A 3 3.93 7.73 4.89
C ALA A 3 4.30 9.23 4.99
N ARG A 4 5.45 9.56 5.60
CA ARG A 4 5.92 10.95 5.70
C ARG A 4 6.49 11.47 4.38
N SER A 5 7.01 10.58 3.54
CA SER A 5 7.57 10.92 2.22
C SER A 5 6.50 11.17 1.17
N ILE A 6 5.27 10.68 1.38
CA ILE A 6 4.13 10.85 0.46
C ILE A 6 3.20 12.01 0.86
N HIS A 7 3.68 12.89 1.73
CA HIS A 7 2.90 14.01 2.24
C HIS A 7 2.35 14.89 1.11
N GLY A 8 1.05 15.18 1.14
CA GLY A 8 0.37 15.99 0.12
C GLY A 8 -0.10 15.21 -1.12
N ALA A 9 0.06 13.89 -1.16
CA ALA A 9 -0.51 13.07 -2.22
C ALA A 9 -2.06 13.14 -2.18
N LYS A 10 -2.67 13.46 -3.33
CA LYS A 10 -4.13 13.61 -3.46
C LYS A 10 -4.88 12.30 -3.31
N LYS A 11 -4.28 11.19 -3.78
CA LYS A 11 -4.89 9.86 -3.74
C LYS A 11 -3.80 8.80 -3.62
N TYR A 12 -3.84 8.06 -2.52
CA TYR A 12 -2.92 6.97 -2.24
C TYR A 12 -3.70 5.64 -2.21
N ILE A 13 -3.19 4.62 -2.89
CA ILE A 13 -3.85 3.32 -2.99
C ILE A 13 -2.91 2.25 -2.41
N LEU A 14 -3.39 1.57 -1.38
CA LEU A 14 -2.76 0.37 -0.85
C LEU A 14 -3.30 -0.85 -1.58
N GLN A 15 -2.42 -1.68 -2.11
CA GLN A 15 -2.78 -2.93 -2.78
C GLN A 15 -1.71 -3.98 -2.50
N ASN A 16 -2.12 -5.23 -2.45
CA ASN A 16 -1.19 -6.34 -2.38
C ASN A 16 -0.54 -6.60 -3.74
N PHE A 17 0.58 -7.32 -3.69
CA PHE A 17 1.22 -7.85 -4.88
C PHE A 17 0.25 -8.81 -5.58
N ARG A 18 0.13 -8.66 -6.90
CA ARG A 18 -0.58 -9.61 -7.75
C ARG A 18 0.47 -10.49 -8.41
N THR A 19 0.33 -11.80 -8.26
CA THR A 19 1.15 -12.82 -8.92
C THR A 19 0.83 -12.87 -10.42
N GLY A 20 1.22 -11.81 -11.14
CA GLY A 20 1.17 -11.72 -12.59
C GLY A 20 2.55 -11.97 -13.20
N LYS A 21 2.78 -11.42 -14.39
CA LYS A 21 4.13 -11.33 -14.96
C LYS A 21 4.95 -10.33 -14.13
N LEU A 22 5.74 -10.85 -13.20
CA LEU A 22 6.71 -10.07 -12.45
C LEU A 22 8.00 -9.95 -13.26
N LEU A 23 8.73 -8.85 -13.04
CA LEU A 23 10.05 -8.66 -13.65
C LEU A 23 11.08 -9.65 -13.08
N ASP A 24 10.90 -10.02 -11.81
CA ASP A 24 11.67 -11.03 -11.11
C ASP A 24 10.83 -12.32 -10.99
N PRO A 25 11.26 -13.43 -11.63
CA PRO A 25 10.56 -14.71 -11.56
C PRO A 25 10.53 -15.32 -10.15
N ASP A 26 11.50 -14.99 -9.30
CA ASP A 26 11.69 -15.58 -7.97
C ASP A 26 11.11 -14.71 -6.85
N PHE A 27 10.34 -13.68 -7.22
CA PHE A 27 9.76 -12.75 -6.25
C PHE A 27 8.69 -13.43 -5.39
N ASP A 28 9.06 -13.76 -4.15
CA ASP A 28 8.14 -14.14 -3.08
C ASP A 28 7.71 -12.88 -2.29
N GLY A 29 6.86 -12.08 -2.94
CA GLY A 29 6.27 -10.90 -2.31
C GLY A 29 5.25 -11.29 -1.26
N LYS A 30 5.65 -11.30 0.01
CA LYS A 30 4.71 -11.46 1.12
C LYS A 30 3.63 -10.38 1.03
N SER A 31 2.41 -10.83 0.78
CA SER A 31 1.23 -9.96 0.78
C SER A 31 0.83 -9.66 2.21
N PHE A 32 0.35 -8.44 2.45
CA PHE A 32 -0.21 -8.05 3.73
C PHE A 32 -1.61 -8.67 3.88
N SER A 33 -1.94 -9.06 5.10
CA SER A 33 -3.32 -9.38 5.46
C SER A 33 -4.21 -8.15 5.31
N HIS A 34 -5.53 -8.38 5.24
CA HIS A 34 -6.48 -7.28 5.14
C HIS A 34 -6.39 -6.32 6.33
N ASP A 35 -6.19 -6.86 7.54
CA ASP A 35 -6.05 -6.06 8.76
C ASP A 35 -4.77 -5.22 8.75
N GLU A 36 -3.66 -5.75 8.25
CA GLU A 36 -2.42 -4.98 8.07
C GLU A 36 -2.61 -3.84 7.07
N LEU A 37 -3.36 -4.06 5.98
CA LEU A 37 -3.67 -3.00 5.01
C LEU A 37 -4.53 -1.89 5.64
N ILE A 38 -5.46 -2.24 6.53
CA ILE A 38 -6.26 -1.26 7.30
C ILE A 38 -5.36 -0.44 8.21
N GLN A 39 -4.46 -1.09 8.96
CA GLN A 39 -3.51 -0.39 9.83
C GLN A 39 -2.60 0.57 9.05
N LEU A 40 -2.12 0.14 7.88
CA LEU A 40 -1.31 0.97 6.99
C LEU A 40 -2.09 2.16 6.44
N ARG A 41 -3.37 1.98 6.09
CA ARG A 41 -4.25 3.07 5.65
C ARG A 41 -4.41 4.10 6.75
N ASP A 42 -4.69 3.65 7.96
CA ASP A 42 -4.95 4.53 9.10
C ASP A 42 -3.69 5.30 9.51
N ALA A 43 -2.51 4.67 9.40
CA ALA A 43 -1.23 5.34 9.58
C ALA A 43 -0.89 6.35 8.47
N ALA A 44 -1.38 6.13 7.24
CA ALA A 44 -1.13 7.02 6.10
C ALA A 44 -2.11 8.20 6.01
N ASN A 45 -3.36 8.03 6.45
CA ASN A 45 -4.42 9.05 6.39
C ASN A 45 -4.01 10.45 6.88
N PRO A 46 -3.23 10.64 7.96
CA PRO A 46 -2.80 11.97 8.40
C PRO A 46 -1.89 12.70 7.41
N PHE A 47 -1.26 11.97 6.48
CA PHE A 47 -0.25 12.50 5.58
C PHE A 47 -0.76 12.69 4.15
N VAL A 48 -1.85 12.04 3.78
CA VAL A 48 -2.41 12.05 2.41
C VAL A 48 -3.86 12.52 2.40
N GLN A 49 -4.30 13.09 1.28
CA GLN A 49 -5.65 13.64 1.16
C GLN A 49 -6.72 12.53 1.11
N SER A 50 -6.36 11.35 0.61
CA SER A 50 -7.23 10.17 0.55
C SER A 50 -6.37 8.91 0.47
N CYS A 51 -6.64 7.93 1.34
CA CYS A 51 -6.03 6.61 1.29
C CYS A 51 -7.11 5.54 1.13
N SER A 52 -7.01 4.70 0.09
CA SER A 52 -7.96 3.62 -0.17
C SER A 52 -7.24 2.29 -0.35
N ILE A 53 -7.89 1.21 0.08
CA ILE A 53 -7.38 -0.15 -0.14
C ILE A 53 -8.04 -0.69 -1.42
N ARG A 54 -7.23 -1.23 -2.33
CA ARG A 54 -7.69 -1.93 -3.54
C ARG A 54 -7.41 -3.41 -3.38
N LEU A 55 -8.49 -4.19 -3.36
CA LEU A 55 -8.48 -5.66 -3.42
C LEU A 55 -8.22 -6.09 -4.86
#